data_AF-A0A0C5W4F2-F1
#
_entry.id   AF-A0A0C5W4F2-F1
#
_cell.length_a   1.000
_cell.length_b   1.000
_cell.length_c   1.000
_cell.angle_alpha   90.00
_cell.angle_beta   90.00
_cell.angle_gamma   90.00
#
_symmetry.space_group_name_H-M   'P 1'
#
loop_
_entity.id
_entity.type
_entity.pdbx_description
1 polymer ?
#
loop_
_entity_poly.entity_id
_entity_poly.type
_entity_poly.pdbx_seq_one_letter_code
_entity_poly.pdbx_strand_id
1 'polypeptide(L)'
;MANINQQLADTFNAMADGLMSGQFGKKLRIGLTLIGSEHGSEELLRGAQMVARQYSDIEPVLIGCDGPDCGFECYPAADLHECHKVMESLFAEQQLDGCVTLHYAFPLGVSTMGKVVTPSTGREMIIASTTGTTDTQRQAAMLKNAIYGIALAKSTGIEKPTVGVLNVDGAAVCERALRELKQGGYDIQFAESGRADGGIAMRGNDLLQGTPDVMVTDSLTGNLLMKMFSSFTTGGSYEASGFGYGPGLGEGATKQPVNIISRASGAPVVAGAMRLCADAARGEVMKRVDEEWEAATLSGLNSVLTRYCTAKPAAEQTETVVAPPEKVTDAEIGGIDILAIEEACQALWKANIFARTGMGCTGPIVLVAKDDLEQARIRLVEADYIS
;
A
#
# COMPACT_ATOMS: atom_id res chain seq x y z
N MET A 1 -27.03 -24.01 26.40
CA MET A 1 -27.27 -23.11 27.57
C MET A 1 -26.00 -22.39 28.01
N ALA A 2 -24.83 -23.04 28.13
CA ALA A 2 -23.58 -22.37 28.54
C ALA A 2 -23.17 -21.17 27.65
N ASN A 3 -23.32 -21.29 26.32
CA ASN A 3 -22.96 -20.23 25.37
C ASN A 3 -23.87 -18.99 25.48
N ILE A 4 -25.17 -19.18 25.82
CA ILE A 4 -26.12 -18.07 25.99
C ILE A 4 -25.81 -17.28 27.26
N ASN A 5 -25.43 -17.97 28.35
CA ASN A 5 -25.04 -17.31 29.59
C ASN A 5 -23.75 -16.51 29.45
N GLN A 6 -22.79 -17.01 28.66
CA GLN A 6 -21.55 -16.29 28.34
C GLN A 6 -21.84 -15.02 27.54
N GLN A 7 -22.63 -15.13 26.46
CA GLN A 7 -23.02 -13.98 25.62
C GLN A 7 -23.81 -12.94 26.41
N LEU A 8 -24.68 -13.36 27.35
CA LEU A 8 -25.38 -12.46 28.26
C LEU A 8 -24.41 -11.77 29.22
N ALA A 9 -23.46 -12.50 29.81
CA ALA A 9 -22.45 -11.91 30.69
C ALA A 9 -21.59 -10.88 29.95
N ASP A 10 -21.15 -11.19 28.74
CA ASP A 10 -20.33 -10.30 27.91
C ASP A 10 -21.08 -9.03 27.52
N THR A 11 -22.39 -9.14 27.20
CA THR A 11 -23.23 -7.98 26.89
C THR A 11 -23.49 -7.10 28.10
N PHE A 12 -23.72 -7.68 29.29
CA PHE A 12 -23.87 -6.90 30.53
C PHE A 12 -22.57 -6.20 30.94
N ASN A 13 -21.42 -6.86 30.79
CA ASN A 13 -20.11 -6.25 31.04
C ASN A 13 -19.83 -5.10 30.06
N ALA A 14 -20.12 -5.30 28.76
CA ALA A 14 -19.98 -4.23 27.76
C ALA A 14 -20.89 -3.02 28.05
N MET A 15 -22.10 -3.25 28.58
CA MET A 15 -22.99 -2.16 29.03
C MET A 15 -22.45 -1.45 30.27
N ALA A 16 -21.92 -2.18 31.25
CA ALA A 16 -21.32 -1.60 32.46
C ALA A 16 -20.09 -0.75 32.13
N ASP A 17 -19.20 -1.27 31.29
CA ASP A 17 -18.04 -0.53 30.78
C ASP A 17 -18.47 0.69 29.97
N GLY A 18 -19.53 0.58 29.15
CA GLY A 18 -20.06 1.72 28.40
C GLY A 18 -20.70 2.80 29.27
N LEU A 19 -21.32 2.42 30.39
CA LEU A 19 -21.83 3.37 31.37
C LEU A 19 -20.71 4.10 32.14
N MET A 20 -19.58 3.42 32.41
CA MET A 20 -18.44 4.03 33.11
C MET A 20 -17.52 4.86 32.20
N SER A 21 -17.34 4.43 30.94
CA SER A 21 -16.43 5.06 29.99
C SER A 21 -17.11 6.04 29.03
N GLY A 22 -18.44 6.01 28.93
CA GLY A 22 -19.21 6.75 27.93
C GLY A 22 -19.14 6.15 26.52
N GLN A 23 -18.51 4.99 26.33
CA GLN A 23 -18.39 4.29 25.05
C GLN A 23 -19.07 2.93 25.08
N PHE A 24 -20.16 2.79 24.31
CA PHE A 24 -20.87 1.52 24.16
C PHE A 24 -20.24 0.66 23.05
N GLY A 25 -19.75 -0.52 23.40
CA GLY A 25 -19.24 -1.50 22.43
C GLY A 25 -18.22 -2.47 23.03
N LYS A 26 -18.05 -3.64 22.41
CA LYS A 26 -16.98 -4.59 22.77
C LYS A 26 -15.63 -3.98 22.35
N LYS A 27 -14.64 -3.98 23.24
CA LYS A 27 -13.26 -3.59 22.90
C LYS A 27 -12.68 -4.57 21.88
N LEU A 28 -11.90 -4.04 20.94
CA LEU A 28 -11.19 -4.87 19.98
C LEU A 28 -9.95 -5.45 20.63
N ARG A 29 -9.82 -6.78 20.60
CA ARG A 29 -8.69 -7.50 21.16
C ARG A 29 -7.58 -7.59 20.12
N ILE A 30 -6.53 -6.81 20.30
CA ILE A 30 -5.42 -6.70 19.35
C ILE A 30 -4.17 -7.33 19.94
N GLY A 31 -3.70 -8.38 19.27
CA GLY A 31 -2.48 -9.09 19.62
C GLY A 31 -1.23 -8.24 19.35
N LEU A 32 -0.20 -8.40 20.19
CA LEU A 32 1.15 -7.87 19.94
C LEU A 32 2.20 -8.92 20.31
N THR A 33 3.02 -9.34 19.35
CA THR A 33 4.19 -10.19 19.64
C THR A 33 5.33 -9.36 20.21
N LEU A 34 6.02 -9.87 21.24
CA LEU A 34 7.07 -9.11 21.96
C LEU A 34 8.51 -9.54 21.62
N ILE A 35 8.71 -10.44 20.65
CA ILE A 35 10.01 -11.05 20.36
C ILE A 35 10.58 -10.55 19.04
N GLY A 36 11.86 -10.15 19.04
CA GLY A 36 12.64 -9.86 17.83
C GLY A 36 12.92 -8.38 17.55
N SER A 37 12.49 -7.47 18.43
CA SER A 37 12.77 -6.03 18.32
C SER A 37 14.26 -5.74 18.57
N GLU A 38 14.84 -4.86 17.78
CA GLU A 38 16.20 -4.35 18.00
C GLU A 38 16.27 -3.37 19.19
N HIS A 39 15.12 -2.86 19.64
CA HIS A 39 14.97 -2.02 20.83
C HIS A 39 14.53 -2.80 22.08
N GLY A 40 14.43 -4.14 21.98
CA GLY A 40 13.98 -5.01 23.06
C GLY A 40 12.46 -5.11 23.22
N SER A 41 12.02 -6.09 24.01
CA SER A 41 10.59 -6.35 24.29
C SER A 41 9.92 -5.25 25.12
N GLU A 42 10.70 -4.53 25.94
CA GLU A 42 10.22 -3.39 26.74
C GLU A 42 9.68 -2.25 25.85
N GLU A 43 10.31 -2.01 24.69
CA GLU A 43 9.85 -0.97 23.76
C GLU A 43 8.52 -1.35 23.10
N LEU A 44 8.31 -2.63 22.80
CA LEU A 44 7.04 -3.16 22.30
C LEU A 44 5.95 -3.08 23.37
N LEU A 45 6.27 -3.47 24.61
CA LEU A 45 5.38 -3.32 25.77
C LEU A 45 4.99 -1.85 25.99
N ARG A 46 5.94 -0.92 25.87
CA ARG A 46 5.66 0.52 25.94
C ARG A 46 4.69 0.96 24.86
N GLY A 47 4.76 0.40 23.64
CA GLY A 47 3.77 0.61 22.60
C GLY A 47 2.36 0.16 23.01
N ALA A 48 2.22 -1.04 23.58
CA ALA A 48 0.94 -1.53 24.11
C ALA A 48 0.41 -0.65 25.26
N GLN A 49 1.29 -0.17 26.15
CA GLN A 49 0.92 0.76 27.22
C GLN A 49 0.45 2.11 26.67
N MET A 50 1.05 2.61 25.58
CA MET A 50 0.58 3.82 24.90
C MET A 50 -0.83 3.62 24.34
N VAL A 51 -1.10 2.47 23.71
CA VAL A 51 -2.43 2.13 23.19
C VAL A 51 -3.47 2.11 24.30
N ALA A 52 -3.21 1.40 25.39
CA ALA A 52 -4.15 1.29 26.51
C ALA A 52 -4.47 2.65 27.18
N ARG A 53 -3.54 3.61 27.11
CA ARG A 53 -3.75 4.98 27.61
C ARG A 53 -4.50 5.88 26.63
N GLN A 54 -4.29 5.69 25.33
CA GLN A 54 -4.80 6.57 24.27
C GLN A 54 -6.16 6.12 23.72
N TYR A 55 -6.39 4.81 23.68
CA TYR A 55 -7.50 4.18 22.97
C TYR A 55 -8.29 3.28 23.93
N SER A 56 -9.44 3.76 24.39
CA SER A 56 -10.34 3.01 25.27
C SER A 56 -11.06 1.86 24.57
N ASP A 57 -11.07 1.87 23.24
CA ASP A 57 -11.73 0.90 22.36
C ASP A 57 -10.84 -0.29 21.95
N ILE A 58 -9.58 -0.32 22.42
CA ILE A 58 -8.61 -1.39 22.16
C ILE A 58 -8.21 -2.08 23.47
N GLU A 59 -8.21 -3.40 23.46
CA GLU A 59 -7.65 -4.26 24.50
C GLU A 59 -6.38 -4.95 23.95
N PRO A 60 -5.17 -4.53 24.39
CA PRO A 60 -3.93 -5.22 24.02
C PRO A 60 -3.85 -6.63 24.62
N VAL A 61 -3.46 -7.60 23.79
CA VAL A 61 -3.15 -8.98 24.20
C VAL A 61 -1.72 -9.30 23.80
N LEU A 62 -0.87 -9.68 24.74
CA LEU A 62 0.55 -9.86 24.50
C LEU A 62 0.90 -11.33 24.21
N ILE A 63 1.87 -11.55 23.33
CA ILE A 63 2.37 -12.89 22.99
C ILE A 63 3.89 -12.90 23.06
N GLY A 64 4.47 -13.86 23.78
CA GLY A 64 5.91 -13.99 23.96
C GLY A 64 6.48 -13.21 25.16
N CYS A 65 5.69 -13.09 26.23
CA CYS A 65 6.16 -12.55 27.51
C CYS A 65 6.08 -13.63 28.60
N ASP A 66 7.08 -13.69 29.49
CA ASP A 66 7.18 -14.70 30.56
C ASP A 66 6.65 -14.18 31.92
N GLY A 67 5.90 -13.09 31.95
CA GLY A 67 5.59 -12.36 33.18
C GLY A 67 4.10 -12.17 33.46
N PRO A 68 3.59 -12.54 34.66
CA PRO A 68 2.24 -12.17 35.09
C PRO A 68 2.07 -10.67 35.45
N ASP A 69 3.15 -9.87 35.39
CA ASP A 69 3.19 -8.47 35.88
C ASP A 69 3.32 -7.43 34.75
N CYS A 70 3.03 -7.81 33.50
CA CYS A 70 3.09 -6.89 32.35
C CYS A 70 1.87 -5.97 32.23
N GLY A 71 0.85 -6.14 33.09
CA GLY A 71 -0.36 -5.32 33.12
C GLY A 71 -1.36 -5.63 32.01
N PHE A 72 -1.13 -6.67 31.22
CA PHE A 72 -1.97 -7.12 30.11
C PHE A 72 -2.17 -8.64 30.16
N GLU A 73 -3.22 -9.12 29.50
CA GLU A 73 -3.35 -10.53 29.18
C GLU A 73 -2.15 -10.96 28.32
N CYS A 74 -1.47 -12.04 28.70
CA CYS A 74 -0.26 -12.49 28.01
C CYS A 74 -0.22 -14.01 27.84
N TYR A 75 0.24 -14.43 26.67
CA TYR A 75 0.49 -15.82 26.33
C TYR A 75 1.99 -16.08 26.18
N PRO A 76 2.54 -17.10 26.83
CA PRO A 76 3.96 -17.41 26.73
C PRO A 76 4.31 -17.96 25.34
N ALA A 77 5.49 -17.61 24.85
CA ALA A 77 6.11 -18.15 23.64
C ALA A 77 7.62 -17.90 23.71
N ALA A 78 8.43 -18.87 23.33
CA ALA A 78 9.89 -18.79 23.45
C ALA A 78 10.55 -18.03 22.28
N ASP A 79 9.92 -18.04 21.11
CA ASP A 79 10.43 -17.41 19.90
C ASP A 79 9.30 -16.86 19.00
N LEU A 80 9.68 -16.21 17.90
CA LEU A 80 8.71 -15.60 16.99
C LEU A 80 7.84 -16.65 16.27
N HIS A 81 8.35 -17.86 16.04
CA HIS A 81 7.59 -18.95 15.41
C HIS A 81 6.51 -19.48 16.36
N GLU A 82 6.84 -19.64 17.64
CA GLU A 82 5.86 -19.95 18.67
C GLU A 82 4.83 -18.83 18.85
N CYS A 83 5.26 -17.56 18.80
CA CYS A 83 4.34 -16.43 18.81
C CYS A 83 3.30 -16.52 17.69
N HIS A 84 3.71 -16.90 16.47
CA HIS A 84 2.79 -17.06 15.34
C HIS A 84 1.80 -18.21 15.54
N LYS A 85 2.25 -19.35 16.08
CA LYS A 85 1.35 -20.46 16.41
C LYS A 85 0.30 -20.09 17.46
N VAL A 86 0.73 -19.37 18.50
CA VAL A 86 -0.19 -18.88 19.54
C VAL A 86 -1.19 -17.91 18.93
N MET A 87 -0.71 -16.93 18.13
CA MET A 87 -1.57 -15.99 17.40
C MET A 87 -2.62 -16.73 16.54
N GLU A 88 -2.21 -17.74 15.76
CA GLU A 88 -3.11 -18.53 14.92
C GLU A 88 -4.15 -19.31 15.74
N SER A 89 -3.77 -19.88 16.89
CA SER A 89 -4.71 -20.52 17.83
C SER A 89 -5.74 -19.52 18.35
N LEU A 90 -5.29 -18.33 18.77
CA LEU A 90 -6.17 -17.29 19.28
C LEU A 90 -7.13 -16.76 18.21
N PHE A 91 -6.70 -16.68 16.95
CA PHE A 91 -7.60 -16.39 15.82
C PHE A 91 -8.63 -17.50 15.59
N ALA A 92 -8.23 -18.77 15.64
CA ALA A 92 -9.15 -19.91 15.49
C ALA A 92 -10.19 -19.96 16.61
N GLU A 93 -9.80 -19.55 17.82
CA GLU A 93 -10.66 -19.47 19.01
C GLU A 93 -11.45 -18.15 19.10
N GLN A 94 -11.31 -17.24 18.13
CA GLN A 94 -11.96 -15.92 18.10
C GLN A 94 -11.63 -15.05 19.33
N GLN A 95 -10.43 -15.19 19.88
CA GLN A 95 -9.93 -14.41 21.01
C GLN A 95 -9.18 -13.15 20.58
N LEU A 96 -8.83 -13.02 19.30
CA LEU A 96 -8.23 -11.82 18.71
C LEU A 96 -9.00 -11.35 17.49
N ASP A 97 -9.16 -10.04 17.37
CA ASP A 97 -9.77 -9.36 16.22
C ASP A 97 -8.70 -8.95 15.19
N GLY A 98 -7.42 -8.89 15.60
CA GLY A 98 -6.27 -8.61 14.76
C GLY A 98 -4.96 -8.79 15.54
N CYS A 99 -3.82 -8.75 14.87
CA CYS A 99 -2.51 -8.88 15.53
C CYS A 99 -1.44 -8.02 14.86
N VAL A 100 -0.54 -7.46 15.67
CA VAL A 100 0.68 -6.78 15.24
C VAL A 100 1.89 -7.67 15.56
N THR A 101 2.75 -7.90 14.59
CA THR A 101 3.97 -8.71 14.76
C THR A 101 5.12 -8.12 13.95
N LEU A 102 6.37 -8.48 14.23
CA LEU A 102 7.51 -7.93 13.51
C LEU A 102 7.64 -8.51 12.10
N HIS A 103 8.05 -9.78 12.00
CA HIS A 103 8.05 -10.50 10.74
C HIS A 103 6.87 -11.45 10.70
N TYR A 104 6.21 -11.51 9.54
CA TYR A 104 5.21 -12.52 9.23
C TYR A 104 5.32 -12.87 7.75
N ALA A 105 5.38 -14.16 7.44
CA ALA A 105 5.54 -14.64 6.08
C ALA A 105 4.16 -14.78 5.43
N PHE A 106 3.73 -13.74 4.71
CA PHE A 106 2.50 -13.81 3.94
C PHE A 106 2.65 -14.73 2.70
N PRO A 107 1.59 -15.44 2.31
CA PRO A 107 1.61 -16.25 1.09
C PRO A 107 1.70 -15.38 -0.17
N LEU A 108 2.07 -16.00 -1.29
CA LEU A 108 2.00 -15.35 -2.61
C LEU A 108 0.57 -14.89 -2.88
N GLY A 109 0.41 -13.69 -3.43
CA GLY A 109 -0.89 -13.04 -3.62
C GLY A 109 -1.21 -11.99 -2.57
N VAL A 110 -0.44 -11.94 -1.47
CA VAL A 110 -0.64 -10.99 -0.37
C VAL A 110 0.52 -10.00 -0.29
N SER A 111 0.19 -8.73 -0.13
CA SER A 111 1.15 -7.67 0.21
C SER A 111 0.58 -6.73 1.26
N THR A 112 1.46 -5.97 1.91
CA THR A 112 1.07 -5.13 3.03
C THR A 112 0.75 -3.70 2.58
N MET A 113 -0.32 -3.12 3.11
CA MET A 113 -0.76 -1.75 2.84
C MET A 113 -0.46 -0.84 4.03
N GLY A 114 0.67 -0.13 4.01
CA GLY A 114 1.14 0.65 5.16
C GLY A 114 0.46 2.02 5.26
N LYS A 115 0.54 2.66 6.43
CA LYS A 115 0.04 4.02 6.63
C LYS A 115 1.11 4.89 7.29
N VAL A 116 1.38 6.03 6.68
CA VAL A 116 2.40 7.00 7.10
C VAL A 116 1.76 8.32 7.53
N VAL A 117 2.49 9.10 8.32
CA VAL A 117 2.18 10.51 8.57
C VAL A 117 3.11 11.35 7.71
N THR A 118 2.53 12.19 6.87
CA THR A 118 3.30 13.01 5.93
C THR A 118 3.93 14.22 6.63
N PRO A 119 5.20 14.54 6.35
CA PRO A 119 5.96 15.52 7.14
C PRO A 119 5.55 16.97 6.83
N SER A 120 4.97 17.26 5.66
CA SER A 120 4.62 18.63 5.29
C SER A 120 3.30 19.09 5.90
N THR A 121 2.30 18.21 6.00
CA THR A 121 0.93 18.59 6.40
C THR A 121 0.42 17.82 7.61
N GLY A 122 1.15 16.79 8.05
CA GLY A 122 0.68 15.88 9.10
C GLY A 122 -0.48 14.98 8.66
N ARG A 123 -0.86 14.97 7.38
CA ARG A 123 -1.91 14.07 6.87
C ARG A 123 -1.45 12.63 6.93
N GLU A 124 -2.38 11.75 7.27
CA GLU A 124 -2.21 10.31 7.10
C GLU A 124 -2.37 9.94 5.63
N MET A 125 -1.53 9.03 5.13
CA MET A 125 -1.59 8.54 3.76
C MET A 125 -1.27 7.05 3.73
N ILE A 126 -2.04 6.28 2.97
CA ILE A 126 -1.78 4.85 2.75
C ILE A 126 -0.75 4.70 1.63
N ILE A 127 0.28 3.89 1.88
CA ILE A 127 1.22 3.42 0.87
C ILE A 127 0.74 2.05 0.41
N ALA A 128 0.20 2.00 -0.81
CA ALA A 128 -0.32 0.78 -1.41
C ALA A 128 0.84 -0.04 -1.98
N SER A 129 1.15 -1.11 -1.23
CA SER A 129 2.32 -2.00 -1.23
C SER A 129 3.54 -1.49 -0.48
N THR A 130 3.92 -2.18 0.59
CA THR A 130 5.14 -1.90 1.38
C THR A 130 6.05 -3.12 1.53
N THR A 131 5.49 -4.33 1.57
CA THR A 131 6.20 -5.61 1.57
C THR A 131 5.32 -6.69 0.95
N GLY A 132 5.90 -7.83 0.61
CA GLY A 132 5.16 -8.96 0.04
C GLY A 132 5.00 -8.88 -1.48
N THR A 133 4.37 -9.92 -2.01
CA THR A 133 4.30 -10.19 -3.45
C THR A 133 2.87 -10.54 -3.83
N THR A 134 2.10 -9.52 -4.22
CA THR A 134 0.74 -9.68 -4.75
C THR A 134 0.72 -10.39 -6.10
N ASP A 135 1.72 -10.14 -6.93
CA ASP A 135 1.84 -10.71 -8.26
C ASP A 135 3.32 -10.82 -8.65
N THR A 136 3.65 -11.75 -9.53
CA THR A 136 5.01 -11.89 -10.09
C THR A 136 5.33 -10.78 -11.08
N GLN A 137 4.30 -10.15 -11.67
CA GLN A 137 4.44 -9.01 -12.57
C GLN A 137 4.18 -7.70 -11.82
N ARG A 138 5.13 -6.77 -11.91
CA ARG A 138 5.10 -5.47 -11.21
C ARG A 138 3.83 -4.68 -11.52
N GLN A 139 3.44 -4.59 -12.79
CA GLN A 139 2.30 -3.81 -13.23
C GLN A 139 0.98 -4.40 -12.70
N ALA A 140 0.85 -5.73 -12.73
CA ALA A 140 -0.29 -6.42 -12.13
C ALA A 140 -0.34 -6.19 -10.62
N ALA A 141 0.81 -6.29 -9.95
CA ALA A 141 0.90 -6.05 -8.51
C ALA A 141 0.45 -4.63 -8.16
N MET A 142 0.94 -3.60 -8.86
CA MET A 142 0.54 -2.21 -8.60
C MET A 142 -0.96 -2.00 -8.79
N LEU A 143 -1.57 -2.53 -9.85
CA LEU A 143 -3.02 -2.42 -10.08
C LEU A 143 -3.82 -3.09 -8.96
N LYS A 144 -3.46 -4.32 -8.58
CA LYS A 144 -4.12 -5.05 -7.48
C LYS A 144 -3.94 -4.33 -6.14
N ASN A 145 -2.75 -3.80 -5.88
CA ASN A 145 -2.45 -3.06 -4.66
C ASN A 145 -3.22 -1.74 -4.55
N ALA A 146 -3.56 -1.11 -5.67
CA ALA A 146 -4.46 0.05 -5.67
C ALA A 146 -5.85 -0.32 -5.09
N ILE A 147 -6.40 -1.47 -5.50
CA ILE A 147 -7.68 -2.00 -5.00
C ILE A 147 -7.58 -2.30 -3.50
N TYR A 148 -6.49 -2.95 -3.06
CA TYR A 148 -6.28 -3.26 -1.64
C TYR A 148 -6.06 -2.01 -0.78
N GLY A 149 -5.38 -1.00 -1.32
CA GLY A 149 -5.23 0.30 -0.67
C GLY A 149 -6.57 1.03 -0.48
N ILE A 150 -7.45 0.99 -1.50
CA ILE A 150 -8.82 1.52 -1.41
C ILE A 150 -9.61 0.79 -0.34
N ALA A 151 -9.54 -0.55 -0.29
CA ALA A 151 -10.22 -1.36 0.72
C ALA A 151 -9.76 -1.00 2.14
N LEU A 152 -8.44 -0.84 2.35
CA LEU A 152 -7.91 -0.38 3.64
C LEU A 152 -8.40 1.04 3.99
N ALA A 153 -8.37 1.97 3.04
CA ALA A 153 -8.85 3.34 3.25
C ALA A 153 -10.33 3.37 3.66
N LYS A 154 -11.17 2.60 2.97
CA LYS A 154 -12.60 2.44 3.30
C LYS A 154 -12.81 1.82 4.68
N SER A 155 -12.04 0.77 5.01
CA SER A 155 -12.10 0.12 6.34
C SER A 155 -11.69 1.05 7.48
N THR A 156 -10.84 2.04 7.19
CA THR A 156 -10.37 3.02 8.18
C THR A 156 -11.19 4.32 8.21
N GLY A 157 -12.33 4.35 7.49
CA GLY A 157 -13.32 5.43 7.56
C GLY A 157 -13.31 6.42 6.40
N ILE A 158 -12.47 6.22 5.38
CA ILE A 158 -12.45 7.07 4.18
C ILE A 158 -13.41 6.48 3.13
N GLU A 159 -14.65 6.95 3.09
CA GLU A 159 -15.70 6.38 2.23
C GLU A 159 -15.36 6.40 0.73
N LYS A 160 -14.74 7.49 0.26
CA LYS A 160 -14.37 7.71 -1.15
C LYS A 160 -12.90 8.13 -1.23
N PRO A 161 -11.96 7.18 -1.05
CA PRO A 161 -10.55 7.50 -1.03
C PRO A 161 -10.06 7.95 -2.39
N THR A 162 -9.22 8.97 -2.40
CA THR A 162 -8.51 9.44 -3.59
C THR A 162 -7.24 8.63 -3.80
N VAL A 163 -6.99 8.25 -5.06
CA VAL A 163 -5.86 7.42 -5.47
C VAL A 163 -4.89 8.22 -6.31
N GLY A 164 -3.60 8.12 -6.00
CA GLY A 164 -2.50 8.61 -6.80
C GLY A 164 -1.51 7.50 -7.10
N VAL A 165 -0.80 7.56 -8.23
CA VAL A 165 0.23 6.60 -8.60
C VAL A 165 1.57 7.31 -8.54
N LEU A 166 2.48 6.85 -7.69
CA LEU A 166 3.82 7.42 -7.61
C LEU A 166 4.53 7.20 -8.95
N ASN A 167 5.16 8.25 -9.48
CA ASN A 167 5.86 8.22 -10.76
C ASN A 167 7.19 7.44 -10.68
N VAL A 168 7.07 6.12 -10.54
CA VAL A 168 8.13 5.10 -10.62
C VAL A 168 7.86 4.17 -11.80
N ASP A 169 8.74 3.19 -12.01
CA ASP A 169 8.56 2.21 -13.06
C ASP A 169 7.21 1.46 -12.94
N GLY A 170 6.50 1.33 -14.05
CA GLY A 170 5.17 0.73 -14.13
C GLY A 170 4.02 1.71 -13.84
N ALA A 171 4.31 2.95 -13.41
CA ALA A 171 3.29 3.94 -13.07
C ALA A 171 2.39 4.31 -14.26
N ALA A 172 2.96 4.54 -15.45
CA ALA A 172 2.18 4.90 -16.63
C ALA A 172 1.22 3.78 -17.07
N VAL A 173 1.67 2.53 -16.98
CA VAL A 173 0.85 1.35 -17.26
C VAL A 173 -0.26 1.20 -16.21
N CYS A 174 0.08 1.37 -14.93
CA CYS A 174 -0.88 1.32 -13.82
C CYS A 174 -1.94 2.41 -13.95
N GLU A 175 -1.55 3.65 -14.30
CA GLU A 175 -2.48 4.74 -14.56
C GLU A 175 -3.45 4.40 -15.69
N ARG A 176 -2.97 3.93 -16.84
CA ARG A 176 -3.85 3.54 -17.96
C ARG A 176 -4.81 2.43 -17.55
N ALA A 177 -4.31 1.42 -16.83
CA ALA A 177 -5.12 0.33 -16.33
C ALA A 177 -6.23 0.80 -15.36
N LEU A 178 -5.90 1.69 -14.41
CA LEU A 178 -6.87 2.27 -13.48
C LEU A 178 -7.91 3.13 -14.20
N ARG A 179 -7.51 3.88 -15.24
CA ARG A 179 -8.44 4.67 -16.07
C ARG A 179 -9.38 3.77 -16.86
N GLU A 180 -8.90 2.69 -17.46
CA GLU A 180 -9.74 1.71 -18.16
C GLU A 180 -10.71 1.03 -17.18
N LEU A 181 -10.24 0.66 -15.98
CA LEU A 181 -11.10 0.08 -14.94
C LEU A 181 -12.20 1.05 -14.50
N LYS A 182 -11.88 2.34 -14.36
CA LYS A 182 -12.87 3.40 -14.09
C LYS A 182 -13.89 3.54 -15.22
N GLN A 183 -13.45 3.49 -16.48
CA GLN A 183 -14.34 3.51 -17.65
C GLN A 183 -15.26 2.28 -17.70
N GLY A 184 -14.77 1.13 -17.21
CA GLY A 184 -15.55 -0.08 -16.98
C GLY A 184 -16.54 -0.02 -15.82
N GLY A 185 -16.59 1.10 -15.08
CA GLY A 185 -17.58 1.35 -14.03
C GLY A 185 -17.08 1.19 -12.60
N TYR A 186 -15.78 0.98 -12.38
CA TYR A 186 -15.23 0.89 -11.03
C TYR A 186 -15.23 2.26 -10.34
N ASP A 187 -15.80 2.35 -9.14
CA ASP A 187 -15.88 3.61 -8.39
C ASP A 187 -14.54 3.97 -7.75
N ILE A 188 -13.73 4.72 -8.51
CA ILE A 188 -12.43 5.22 -8.09
C ILE A 188 -12.31 6.73 -8.30
N GLN A 189 -11.83 7.42 -7.27
CA GLN A 189 -11.49 8.84 -7.32
C GLN A 189 -9.98 8.99 -7.51
N PHE A 190 -9.58 9.78 -8.51
CA PHE A 190 -8.17 10.08 -8.72
C PHE A 190 -7.84 11.38 -8.01
N ALA A 191 -6.74 11.40 -7.27
CA ALA A 191 -6.17 12.63 -6.77
C ALA A 191 -5.55 13.42 -7.94
N GLU A 192 -5.50 14.73 -7.79
CA GLU A 192 -4.85 15.63 -8.74
C GLU A 192 -3.56 16.17 -8.13
N SER A 193 -2.43 15.93 -8.80
CA SER A 193 -1.15 16.53 -8.42
C SER A 193 -1.24 18.05 -8.48
N GLY A 194 -0.59 18.75 -7.55
CA GLY A 194 -0.58 20.22 -7.48
C GLY A 194 0.18 20.93 -8.61
N ARG A 195 0.48 20.25 -9.72
CA ARG A 195 1.22 20.78 -10.87
C ARG A 195 0.29 21.35 -11.92
N ALA A 196 0.85 22.17 -12.82
CA ALA A 196 0.12 22.79 -13.92
C ALA A 196 -0.47 21.77 -14.92
N ASP A 197 0.16 20.61 -15.08
CA ASP A 197 -0.32 19.48 -15.89
C ASP A 197 -1.29 18.55 -15.12
N GLY A 198 -1.39 18.70 -13.79
CA GLY A 198 -2.31 17.93 -12.94
C GLY A 198 -2.15 16.41 -13.06
N GLY A 199 -3.24 15.70 -12.76
CA GLY A 199 -3.35 14.26 -13.00
C GLY A 199 -2.95 13.36 -11.83
N ILE A 200 -3.14 12.05 -12.04
CA ILE A 200 -2.97 10.98 -11.05
C ILE A 200 -1.48 10.62 -10.80
N ALA A 201 -0.57 11.01 -11.69
CA ALA A 201 0.85 10.75 -11.56
C ALA A 201 1.47 11.66 -10.48
N MET A 202 1.87 11.05 -9.36
CA MET A 202 2.35 11.74 -8.16
C MET A 202 3.88 11.83 -8.12
N ARG A 203 4.40 12.89 -7.48
CA ARG A 203 5.85 13.12 -7.31
C ARG A 203 6.24 13.21 -5.83
N GLY A 204 7.53 13.48 -5.60
CA GLY A 204 8.06 13.70 -4.25
C GLY A 204 7.31 14.77 -3.44
N ASN A 205 6.87 15.87 -4.07
CA ASN A 205 6.10 16.89 -3.35
C ASN A 205 4.72 16.38 -2.92
N ASP A 206 4.05 15.62 -3.79
CA ASP A 206 2.74 15.02 -3.49
C ASP A 206 2.84 13.98 -2.36
N LEU A 207 3.94 13.22 -2.33
CA LEU A 207 4.28 12.32 -1.23
C LEU A 207 4.44 13.06 0.10
N LEU A 208 5.17 14.18 0.10
CA LEU A 208 5.42 14.95 1.32
C LEU A 208 4.18 15.67 1.83
N GLN A 209 3.27 16.06 0.93
CA GLN A 209 2.02 16.76 1.24
C GLN A 209 0.87 15.82 1.61
N GLY A 210 0.97 14.53 1.23
CA GLY A 210 -0.16 13.60 1.35
C GLY A 210 -1.30 14.00 0.43
N THR A 211 -0.99 14.20 -0.86
CA THR A 211 -1.97 14.61 -1.87
C THR A 211 -3.10 13.58 -2.01
N PRO A 212 -2.84 12.29 -2.31
CA PRO A 212 -3.87 11.25 -2.28
C PRO A 212 -4.05 10.66 -0.88
N ASP A 213 -5.19 10.01 -0.66
CA ASP A 213 -5.40 9.14 0.50
C ASP A 213 -4.66 7.81 0.33
N VAL A 214 -4.57 7.31 -0.91
CA VAL A 214 -3.87 6.08 -1.30
C VAL A 214 -2.81 6.38 -2.36
N MET A 215 -1.54 6.18 -2.01
CA MET A 215 -0.38 6.30 -2.90
C MET A 215 0.07 4.92 -3.38
N VAL A 216 -0.15 4.62 -4.66
CA VAL A 216 0.23 3.34 -5.29
C VAL A 216 1.68 3.37 -5.72
N THR A 217 2.44 2.33 -5.39
CA THR A 217 3.85 2.16 -5.77
C THR A 217 4.22 0.68 -5.81
N ASP A 218 5.39 0.34 -6.36
CA ASP A 218 5.96 -1.00 -6.20
C ASP A 218 6.41 -1.27 -4.75
N SER A 219 6.47 -2.54 -4.36
CA SER A 219 6.78 -2.94 -2.98
C SER A 219 8.16 -2.49 -2.49
N LEU A 220 9.17 -2.40 -3.36
CA LEU A 220 10.53 -2.01 -2.95
C LEU A 220 10.57 -0.51 -2.62
N THR A 221 10.01 0.32 -3.50
CA THR A 221 9.87 1.74 -3.25
C THR A 221 8.99 1.99 -2.03
N GLY A 222 7.86 1.29 -1.91
CA GLY A 222 6.98 1.40 -0.75
C GLY A 222 7.68 1.07 0.57
N ASN A 223 8.51 0.02 0.60
CA ASN A 223 9.33 -0.30 1.78
C ASN A 223 10.27 0.83 2.17
N LEU A 224 10.95 1.41 1.19
CA LEU A 224 11.87 2.53 1.40
C LEU A 224 11.12 3.75 1.93
N LEU A 225 9.95 4.07 1.36
CA LEU A 225 9.11 5.19 1.80
C LEU A 225 8.67 5.00 3.24
N MET A 226 8.19 3.82 3.63
CA MET A 226 7.81 3.53 5.01
C MET A 226 8.93 3.87 5.99
N LYS A 227 10.16 3.42 5.71
CA LYS A 227 11.35 3.71 6.53
C LYS A 227 11.66 5.19 6.56
N MET A 228 11.65 5.85 5.41
CA MET A 228 11.93 7.29 5.31
C MET A 228 10.93 8.10 6.14
N PHE A 229 9.62 7.90 5.93
CA PHE A 229 8.58 8.64 6.66
C PHE A 229 8.60 8.35 8.16
N SER A 230 8.93 7.13 8.56
CA SER A 230 8.87 6.73 9.96
C SER A 230 10.09 7.14 10.77
N SER A 231 11.24 7.38 10.11
CA SER A 231 12.53 7.60 10.78
C SER A 231 13.33 8.82 10.29
N PHE A 232 12.74 9.71 9.49
CA PHE A 232 13.46 10.88 8.94
C PHE A 232 14.03 11.83 10.02
N THR A 233 13.44 11.86 11.23
CA THR A 233 13.93 12.69 12.35
C THR A 233 14.94 11.98 13.25
N THR A 234 15.12 10.67 13.08
CA THR A 234 15.92 9.82 13.98
C THR A 234 17.18 9.25 13.32
N GLY A 235 17.35 9.49 12.01
CA GLY A 235 18.50 9.00 11.26
C GLY A 235 18.44 7.53 10.90
N GLY A 236 17.25 6.91 10.93
CA GLY A 236 17.02 5.55 10.41
C GLY A 236 17.11 4.40 11.41
N SER A 237 17.66 4.62 12.62
CA SER A 237 17.83 3.56 13.63
C SER A 237 16.60 3.34 14.51
N TYR A 238 15.65 4.26 14.50
CA TYR A 238 14.44 4.19 15.32
C TYR A 238 13.26 4.78 14.56
N GLU A 239 12.23 3.99 14.26
CA GLU A 239 11.03 4.54 13.64
C GLU A 239 10.14 5.18 14.72
N ALA A 240 9.93 6.50 14.63
CA ALA A 240 9.26 7.32 15.63
C ALA A 240 7.86 7.82 15.23
N SER A 241 7.44 7.62 13.98
CA SER A 241 6.17 8.12 13.46
C SER A 241 5.52 7.16 12.46
N GLY A 242 4.19 7.13 12.41
CA GLY A 242 3.42 6.31 11.48
C GLY A 242 2.77 5.08 12.13
N PHE A 243 2.22 4.20 11.29
CA PHE A 243 1.31 3.13 11.69
C PHE A 243 1.80 1.74 11.27
N GLY A 244 3.11 1.58 11.09
CA GLY A 244 3.71 0.36 10.60
C GLY A 244 3.36 0.06 9.14
N TYR A 245 3.71 -1.13 8.69
CA TYR A 245 3.74 -1.49 7.27
C TYR A 245 2.40 -2.02 6.78
N GLY A 246 1.38 -2.01 7.63
CA GLY A 246 0.01 -2.34 7.29
C GLY A 246 -0.41 -3.76 7.64
N PRO A 247 -1.72 -4.08 7.49
CA PRO A 247 -2.16 -5.45 7.34
C PRO A 247 -1.67 -6.02 6.01
N GLY A 248 -1.41 -7.33 5.97
CA GLY A 248 -1.28 -8.07 4.71
C GLY A 248 -2.65 -8.30 4.08
N LEU A 249 -2.85 -7.81 2.86
CA LEU A 249 -4.09 -7.89 2.11
C LEU A 249 -3.89 -8.60 0.77
N GLY A 250 -4.89 -9.38 0.37
CA GLY A 250 -4.93 -10.12 -0.88
C GLY A 250 -6.28 -10.80 -1.07
N GLU A 251 -6.64 -11.09 -2.31
CA GLU A 251 -7.79 -11.94 -2.63
C GLU A 251 -7.67 -13.30 -1.91
N GLY A 252 -8.67 -13.65 -1.10
CA GLY A 252 -8.66 -14.92 -0.36
C GLY A 252 -7.62 -15.04 0.76
N ALA A 253 -7.13 -13.91 1.29
CA ALA A 253 -6.20 -13.85 2.41
C ALA A 253 -6.82 -14.35 3.75
N THR A 254 -6.03 -14.28 4.83
CA THR A 254 -6.46 -14.69 6.19
C THR A 254 -7.71 -13.94 6.66
N LYS A 255 -8.52 -14.57 7.52
CA LYS A 255 -9.77 -13.97 8.01
C LYS A 255 -9.57 -12.74 8.89
N GLN A 256 -8.45 -12.67 9.63
CA GLN A 256 -8.11 -11.56 10.52
C GLN A 256 -6.93 -10.74 9.96
N PRO A 257 -6.92 -9.42 10.19
CA PRO A 257 -5.79 -8.57 9.82
C PRO A 257 -4.56 -8.87 10.68
N VAL A 258 -3.45 -9.18 10.00
CA VAL A 258 -2.12 -9.28 10.59
C VAL A 258 -1.29 -8.13 10.08
N ASN A 259 -0.92 -7.22 10.99
CA ASN A 259 -0.08 -6.07 10.69
C ASN A 259 1.38 -6.37 10.99
N ILE A 260 2.29 -5.83 10.17
CA ILE A 260 3.73 -5.97 10.42
C ILE A 260 4.41 -4.65 10.78
N ILE A 261 5.42 -4.73 11.65
CA ILE A 261 6.29 -3.63 12.05
C ILE A 261 7.76 -3.98 11.79
N SER A 262 8.60 -2.97 11.65
CA SER A 262 10.04 -3.16 11.50
C SER A 262 10.66 -3.58 12.85
N ARG A 263 11.81 -4.24 12.79
CA ARG A 263 12.64 -4.48 14.00
C ARG A 263 13.13 -3.18 14.64
N ALA A 264 13.22 -2.11 13.85
CA ALA A 264 13.58 -0.78 14.31
C ALA A 264 12.37 0.05 14.78
N SER A 265 11.15 -0.50 14.78
CA SER A 265 9.94 0.24 15.16
C SER A 265 9.94 0.58 16.65
N GLY A 266 9.83 1.87 16.95
CA GLY A 266 9.68 2.38 18.29
C GLY A 266 8.25 2.27 18.82
N ALA A 267 8.07 2.49 20.12
CA ALA A 267 6.78 2.46 20.80
C ALA A 267 5.69 3.32 20.11
N PRO A 268 5.98 4.52 19.56
CA PRO A 268 4.97 5.28 18.81
C PRO A 268 4.46 4.57 17.56
N VAL A 269 5.35 3.92 16.80
CA VAL A 269 4.98 3.17 15.59
C VAL A 269 4.23 1.88 15.95
N VAL A 270 4.63 1.20 17.02
CA VAL A 270 3.89 0.05 17.57
C VAL A 270 2.46 0.46 17.92
N ALA A 271 2.29 1.57 18.63
CA ALA A 271 0.96 2.08 19.00
C ALA A 271 0.13 2.46 17.77
N GLY A 272 0.74 3.12 16.77
CA GLY A 272 0.09 3.39 15.49
C GLY A 272 -0.31 2.11 14.75
N ALA A 273 0.55 1.10 14.71
CA ALA A 273 0.25 -0.17 14.05
C ALA A 273 -0.91 -0.91 14.71
N MET A 274 -1.01 -0.88 16.04
CA MET A 274 -2.14 -1.45 16.78
C MET A 274 -3.43 -0.66 16.51
N ARG A 275 -3.37 0.68 16.44
CA ARG A 275 -4.52 1.51 16.05
C ARG A 275 -5.01 1.18 14.63
N LEU A 276 -4.10 1.10 13.66
CA LEU A 276 -4.45 0.74 12.29
C LEU A 276 -5.02 -0.68 12.20
N CYS A 277 -4.47 -1.63 12.97
CA CYS A 277 -4.99 -2.99 13.04
C CYS A 277 -6.42 -3.02 13.59
N ALA A 278 -6.69 -2.26 14.66
CA ALA A 278 -8.03 -2.12 15.23
C ALA A 278 -9.01 -1.46 14.25
N ASP A 279 -8.61 -0.39 13.56
CA ASP A 279 -9.46 0.27 12.57
C ASP A 279 -9.79 -0.67 11.41
N ALA A 280 -8.79 -1.39 10.90
CA ALA A 280 -8.96 -2.39 9.85
C ALA A 280 -9.86 -3.55 10.29
N ALA A 281 -9.71 -4.04 11.52
CA ALA A 281 -10.58 -5.09 12.08
C ALA A 281 -12.03 -4.60 12.23
N ARG A 282 -12.23 -3.40 12.79
CA ARG A 282 -13.55 -2.77 12.95
C ARG A 282 -14.24 -2.58 11.60
N GLY A 283 -13.50 -2.11 10.61
CA GLY A 283 -14.00 -1.86 9.26
C GLY A 283 -14.15 -3.11 8.40
N GLU A 284 -13.95 -4.30 8.97
CA GLU A 284 -13.99 -5.59 8.28
C GLU A 284 -13.09 -5.61 7.03
N VAL A 285 -11.83 -5.16 7.14
CA VAL A 285 -10.94 -4.93 5.98
C VAL A 285 -10.88 -6.09 5.00
N MET A 286 -10.90 -7.34 5.47
CA MET A 286 -10.85 -8.53 4.61
C MET A 286 -12.11 -8.65 3.74
N LYS A 287 -13.28 -8.38 4.31
CA LYS A 287 -14.54 -8.30 3.56
C LYS A 287 -14.54 -7.12 2.59
N ARG A 288 -13.94 -5.98 2.97
CA ARG A 288 -13.78 -4.85 2.05
C ARG A 288 -12.87 -5.19 0.87
N VAL A 289 -11.80 -5.97 1.08
CA VAL A 289 -10.97 -6.47 -0.01
C VAL A 289 -11.80 -7.30 -0.98
N ASP A 290 -12.62 -8.23 -0.47
CA ASP A 290 -13.50 -9.05 -1.31
C ASP A 290 -14.53 -8.20 -2.08
N GLU A 291 -15.17 -7.22 -1.42
CA GLU A 291 -16.13 -6.30 -2.04
C GLU A 291 -15.50 -5.45 -3.16
N GLU A 292 -14.33 -4.84 -2.91
CA GLU A 292 -13.62 -4.04 -3.92
C GLU A 292 -13.09 -4.90 -5.06
N TRP A 293 -12.67 -6.12 -4.77
CA TRP A 293 -12.20 -7.07 -5.78
C TRP A 293 -13.32 -7.54 -6.70
N GLU A 294 -14.49 -7.87 -6.14
CA GLU A 294 -15.69 -8.21 -6.90
C GLU A 294 -16.13 -7.03 -7.77
N ALA A 295 -16.18 -5.82 -7.21
CA ALA A 295 -16.51 -4.61 -7.95
C ALA A 295 -15.53 -4.35 -9.11
N ALA A 296 -14.22 -4.46 -8.87
CA ALA A 296 -13.22 -4.31 -9.91
C ALA A 296 -13.35 -5.40 -11.00
N THR A 297 -13.64 -6.63 -10.60
CA THR A 297 -13.84 -7.75 -11.54
C THR A 297 -15.04 -7.51 -12.44
N LEU A 298 -16.17 -7.06 -11.88
CA LEU A 298 -17.37 -6.68 -12.64
C LEU A 298 -17.10 -5.52 -13.61
N SER A 299 -16.15 -4.64 -13.28
CA SER A 299 -15.68 -3.54 -14.13
C SER A 299 -14.57 -3.92 -15.12
N GLY A 300 -14.24 -5.20 -15.26
CA GLY A 300 -13.29 -5.68 -16.28
C GLY A 300 -11.85 -5.83 -15.81
N LEU A 301 -11.58 -5.99 -14.52
CA LEU A 301 -10.21 -6.21 -13.99
C LEU A 301 -9.45 -7.30 -14.75
N ASN A 302 -10.07 -8.44 -15.04
CA ASN A 302 -9.43 -9.56 -15.73
C ASN A 302 -8.97 -9.21 -17.15
N SER A 303 -9.78 -8.44 -17.91
CA SER A 303 -9.39 -7.97 -19.24
C SER A 303 -8.28 -6.93 -19.16
N VAL A 304 -8.34 -6.01 -18.19
CA VAL A 304 -7.33 -4.99 -17.95
C VAL A 304 -5.98 -5.63 -17.60
N LEU A 305 -5.96 -6.60 -16.68
CA LEU A 305 -4.76 -7.36 -16.31
C LEU A 305 -4.17 -8.10 -17.51
N THR A 306 -5.02 -8.72 -18.34
CA THR A 306 -4.56 -9.41 -19.54
C THR A 306 -3.91 -8.44 -20.54
N ARG A 307 -4.51 -7.25 -20.72
CA ARG A 307 -4.06 -6.26 -21.69
C ARG A 307 -2.77 -5.54 -21.28
N TYR A 308 -2.66 -5.15 -20.02
CA TYR A 308 -1.60 -4.26 -19.54
C TYR A 308 -0.53 -4.96 -18.71
N CYS A 309 -0.82 -6.16 -18.22
CA CYS A 309 0.00 -6.84 -17.23
C CYS A 309 0.26 -8.31 -17.59
N THR A 310 0.17 -8.67 -18.88
CA THR A 310 0.80 -9.89 -19.39
C THR A 310 2.17 -9.53 -19.93
N ALA A 311 3.15 -10.38 -19.66
CA ALA A 311 4.44 -10.27 -20.31
C ALA A 311 4.20 -10.31 -21.82
N LYS A 312 4.59 -9.26 -22.55
CA LYS A 312 4.86 -9.43 -23.98
C LYS A 312 5.80 -10.65 -24.05
N PRO A 313 5.49 -11.69 -24.85
CA PRO A 313 6.47 -12.72 -25.11
C PRO A 313 7.75 -12.00 -25.50
N ALA A 314 8.88 -12.38 -24.88
CA ALA A 314 10.18 -11.78 -25.13
C ALA A 314 10.29 -11.58 -26.64
N ALA A 315 10.19 -10.32 -27.07
CA ALA A 315 10.21 -10.02 -28.48
C ALA A 315 11.51 -10.63 -28.97
N GLU A 316 11.37 -11.54 -29.93
CA GLU A 316 12.48 -12.07 -30.70
C GLU A 316 13.41 -10.89 -31.02
N GLN A 317 14.64 -11.03 -30.55
CA GLN A 317 15.84 -10.30 -30.97
C GLN A 317 15.55 -9.17 -31.97
N THR A 318 15.50 -7.95 -31.43
CA THR A 318 15.87 -6.69 -32.09
C THR A 318 16.24 -6.84 -33.57
N GLU A 319 15.32 -6.53 -34.48
CA GLU A 319 15.71 -5.90 -35.73
C GLU A 319 16.51 -4.64 -35.36
N THR A 320 17.76 -4.55 -35.79
CA THR A 320 18.56 -3.32 -35.64
C THR A 320 17.91 -2.21 -36.47
N VAL A 321 17.01 -1.46 -35.87
CA VAL A 321 16.41 -0.27 -36.46
C VAL A 321 17.52 0.78 -36.61
N VAL A 322 17.88 1.08 -37.86
CA VAL A 322 18.89 2.09 -38.16
C VAL A 322 18.26 3.48 -38.01
N ALA A 323 18.92 4.36 -37.27
CA ALA A 323 18.47 5.74 -37.13
C ALA A 323 18.47 6.45 -38.51
N PRO A 324 17.38 7.15 -38.87
CA PRO A 324 17.33 7.95 -40.09
C PRO A 324 18.35 9.11 -40.04
N PRO A 325 18.60 9.82 -41.16
CA PRO A 325 19.60 10.90 -41.21
C PRO A 325 19.40 11.92 -40.10
N GLU A 326 20.51 12.29 -39.44
CA GLU A 326 20.47 13.21 -38.31
C GLU A 326 19.85 14.56 -38.70
N LYS A 327 18.86 14.99 -37.91
CA LYS A 327 18.15 16.26 -38.05
C LYS A 327 18.29 17.03 -36.74
N VAL A 328 18.31 18.36 -36.82
CA VAL A 328 18.38 19.21 -35.62
C VAL A 328 17.08 19.00 -34.82
N THR A 329 17.23 18.56 -33.57
CA THR A 329 16.10 18.30 -32.67
C THR A 329 15.87 19.48 -31.72
N ASP A 330 14.91 20.32 -32.05
CA ASP A 330 14.57 21.58 -31.36
C ASP A 330 13.18 21.56 -30.70
N ALA A 331 12.51 20.41 -30.72
CA ALA A 331 11.22 20.19 -30.05
C ALA A 331 11.25 18.95 -29.14
N GLU A 332 10.50 19.00 -28.04
CA GLU A 332 10.46 17.96 -27.01
C GLU A 332 9.04 17.36 -26.89
N ILE A 333 8.97 16.04 -26.78
CA ILE A 333 7.75 15.29 -26.49
C ILE A 333 7.93 14.60 -25.14
N GLY A 334 7.20 15.06 -24.12
CA GLY A 334 7.17 14.44 -22.80
C GLY A 334 5.99 13.47 -22.63
N GLY A 335 5.89 12.86 -21.45
CA GLY A 335 4.83 11.89 -21.11
C GLY A 335 5.17 10.45 -21.51
N ILE A 336 6.44 10.17 -21.82
CA ILE A 336 6.94 8.86 -22.21
C ILE A 336 7.60 8.20 -21.00
N ASP A 337 7.33 6.92 -20.79
CA ASP A 337 7.95 6.12 -19.73
C ASP A 337 9.46 5.97 -19.98
N ILE A 338 10.29 6.06 -18.93
CA ILE A 338 11.75 5.95 -19.03
C ILE A 338 12.16 4.59 -19.59
N LEU A 339 11.38 3.54 -19.33
CA LEU A 339 11.67 2.21 -19.85
C LEU A 339 11.25 2.04 -21.31
N ALA A 340 10.29 2.84 -21.77
CA ALA A 340 9.81 2.82 -23.14
C ALA A 340 10.48 3.87 -24.03
N ILE A 341 11.35 4.72 -23.49
CA ILE A 341 11.92 5.86 -24.22
C ILE A 341 12.77 5.41 -25.42
N GLU A 342 13.50 4.30 -25.29
CA GLU A 342 14.28 3.74 -26.38
C GLU A 342 13.39 3.10 -27.44
N GLU A 343 12.34 2.37 -27.02
CA GLU A 343 11.37 1.76 -27.93
C GLU A 343 10.54 2.81 -28.68
N ALA A 344 10.14 3.89 -27.99
CA ALA A 344 9.46 5.05 -28.55
C ALA A 344 10.35 5.76 -29.58
N CYS A 345 11.63 5.93 -29.27
CA CYS A 345 12.62 6.47 -30.21
C CYS A 345 12.78 5.56 -31.44
N GLN A 346 12.86 4.25 -31.24
CA GLN A 346 12.93 3.27 -32.33
C GLN A 346 11.64 3.22 -33.17
N ALA A 347 10.46 3.40 -32.57
CA ALA A 347 9.20 3.47 -33.29
C ALA A 347 9.17 4.67 -34.24
N LEU A 348 9.72 5.81 -33.81
CA LEU A 348 9.90 6.97 -34.68
C LEU A 348 10.91 6.71 -35.80
N TRP A 349 12.02 6.02 -35.50
CA TRP A 349 12.98 5.63 -36.54
C TRP A 349 12.38 4.69 -37.58
N LYS A 350 11.51 3.74 -37.18
CA LYS A 350 10.74 2.90 -38.11
C LYS A 350 9.80 3.70 -39.01
N ALA A 351 9.31 4.84 -38.52
CA ALA A 351 8.52 5.80 -39.29
C ALA A 351 9.38 6.80 -40.09
N ASN A 352 10.71 6.59 -40.16
CA ASN A 352 11.68 7.46 -40.82
C ASN A 352 11.74 8.89 -40.24
N ILE A 353 11.44 9.03 -38.95
CA ILE A 353 11.53 10.29 -38.18
C ILE A 353 12.77 10.23 -37.29
N PHE A 354 13.67 11.21 -37.43
CA PHE A 354 14.85 11.28 -36.56
C PHE A 354 14.44 11.76 -35.17
N ALA A 355 14.80 10.95 -34.17
CA ALA A 355 14.50 11.20 -32.77
C ALA A 355 15.70 10.85 -31.89
N ARG A 356 15.83 11.53 -30.76
CA ARG A 356 16.81 11.25 -29.70
C ARG A 356 16.10 11.15 -28.36
N THR A 357 16.64 10.34 -27.47
CA THR A 357 16.19 10.30 -26.08
C THR A 357 16.84 11.44 -25.29
N GLY A 358 16.12 11.98 -24.32
CA GLY A 358 16.60 13.05 -23.46
C GLY A 358 15.92 13.04 -22.10
N MET A 359 16.41 13.88 -21.20
CA MET A 359 15.82 14.09 -19.88
C MET A 359 15.40 15.56 -19.75
N GLY A 360 14.09 15.77 -19.69
CA GLY A 360 13.49 17.10 -19.50
C GLY A 360 13.23 17.38 -18.02
N CYS A 361 12.78 18.59 -17.73
CA CYS A 361 12.44 19.03 -16.37
C CYS A 361 11.29 18.22 -15.72
N THR A 362 10.51 17.50 -16.54
CA THR A 362 9.32 16.75 -16.11
C THR A 362 9.45 15.24 -16.25
N GLY A 363 10.60 14.73 -16.68
CA GLY A 363 10.82 13.29 -16.88
C GLY A 363 11.50 12.98 -18.22
N PRO A 364 11.43 11.73 -18.67
CA PRO A 364 11.97 11.30 -19.95
C PRO A 364 11.26 12.04 -21.10
N ILE A 365 12.04 12.52 -22.06
CA ILE A 365 11.55 13.22 -23.25
C ILE A 365 12.14 12.62 -24.52
N VAL A 366 11.38 12.66 -25.60
CA VAL A 366 11.89 12.38 -26.94
C VAL A 366 12.07 13.70 -27.68
N LEU A 367 13.28 13.93 -28.18
CA LEU A 367 13.71 15.09 -28.93
C LEU A 367 13.51 14.82 -30.43
N VAL A 368 12.75 15.67 -31.10
CA VAL A 368 12.48 15.58 -32.55
C VAL A 368 12.70 16.95 -33.20
N ALA A 369 12.81 16.99 -34.52
CA ALA A 369 12.79 18.26 -35.24
C ALA A 369 11.38 18.87 -35.20
N LYS A 370 11.30 20.20 -35.14
CA LYS A 370 10.04 20.95 -35.07
C LYS A 370 9.07 20.62 -36.20
N ASP A 371 9.58 20.41 -37.41
CA ASP A 371 8.77 20.05 -38.58
C ASP A 371 8.14 18.65 -38.47
N ASP A 372 8.72 17.76 -37.65
CA ASP A 372 8.27 16.38 -37.49
C ASP A 372 7.43 16.19 -36.21
N LEU A 373 7.21 17.25 -35.42
CA LEU A 373 6.58 17.19 -34.10
C LEU A 373 5.15 16.63 -34.13
N GLU A 374 4.32 17.10 -35.05
CA GLU A 374 2.93 16.61 -35.18
C GLU A 374 2.88 15.15 -35.60
N GLN A 375 3.69 14.76 -36.59
CA GLN A 375 3.75 13.37 -37.05
C GLN A 375 4.30 12.46 -35.96
N ALA A 376 5.35 12.88 -35.25
CA ALA A 376 5.91 12.12 -34.15
C ALA A 376 4.90 11.91 -33.02
N ARG A 377 4.11 12.94 -32.67
CA ARG A 377 3.03 12.81 -31.69
C ARG A 377 1.97 11.81 -32.14
N ILE A 378 1.49 11.91 -33.38
CA ILE A 378 0.50 10.97 -33.91
C ILE A 378 1.02 9.54 -33.83
N ARG A 379 2.28 9.29 -34.23
CA ARG A 379 2.88 7.95 -34.17
C ARG A 379 3.04 7.42 -32.76
N LEU A 380 3.42 8.29 -31.81
CA LEU A 380 3.56 7.89 -30.42
C LEU A 380 2.21 7.65 -29.74
N VAL A 381 1.15 8.35 -30.15
CA VAL A 381 -0.23 8.06 -29.73
C VAL A 381 -0.73 6.75 -30.34
N GLU A 382 -0.54 6.54 -31.65
CA GLU A 382 -0.89 5.28 -32.34
C GLU A 382 -0.18 4.06 -31.73
N ALA A 383 1.05 4.26 -31.26
CA ALA A 383 1.86 3.22 -30.63
C ALA A 383 1.68 3.14 -29.10
N ASP A 384 0.70 3.84 -28.52
CA ASP A 384 0.36 3.82 -27.10
C ASP A 384 1.50 4.29 -26.14
N TYR A 385 2.46 5.09 -26.63
CA TYR A 385 3.55 5.64 -25.82
C TYR A 385 3.18 6.96 -25.12
N ILE A 386 2.28 7.75 -25.69
CA ILE A 386 1.76 9.00 -25.12
C ILE A 386 0.24 9.10 -25.32
N SER A 387 -0.42 9.93 -24.51
CA SER A 387 -1.87 10.17 -24.54
C SER A 387 -2.29 11.29 -25.49
#